data_AF-A0A6L6HUI4-F1
#
_entry.id   AF-A0A6L6HUI4-F1
#
_cell.length_a   1.000
_cell.length_b   1.000
_cell.length_c   1.000
_cell.angle_alpha   90.00
_cell.angle_beta   90.00
_cell.angle_gamma   90.00
#
_symmetry.space_group_name_H-M   'P 1'
#
loop_
_entity.id
_entity.type
_entity.pdbx_description
1 polymer ?
#
loop_
_entity_poly.entity_id
_entity_poly.type
_entity_poly.pdbx_seq_one_letter_code
_entity_poly.pdbx_strand_id
1 'polypeptide(L)'
;MPFIQHNGKRILFIHIPKAGGTSVESWMKGIAPLKLFSMGIPHASRCTPQHYRMQDIQALLGEGFFDYAFTIVRNPYDRIASEYRMQAQLAKNGFWKGLPAFSPWIEENLDRQKREKFHLGNHLRPQWEFLGKDVEIFKFEDGLAAPLAAVADHLNIAPPMEPPHELRSDPLPITWEPTDRIRVHDHYIRDFETFGYSFQLSTIFAH
;
A
#
# COMPACT_ATOMS: atom_id res chain seq x y z
N MET A 1 5.67 -3.23 -7.49
CA MET A 1 6.62 -2.14 -7.43
C MET A 1 6.81 -1.65 -8.84
N PRO A 2 5.88 -0.83 -9.34
CA PRO A 2 6.05 -0.23 -10.66
C PRO A 2 7.24 0.73 -10.64
N PHE A 3 7.85 0.93 -11.79
CA PHE A 3 8.90 1.94 -11.95
C PHE A 3 8.77 2.64 -13.29
N ILE A 4 9.37 3.83 -13.37
CA ILE A 4 9.52 4.57 -14.62
C ILE A 4 10.99 4.79 -14.94
N GLN A 5 11.27 5.04 -16.21
CA GLN A 5 12.56 5.49 -16.67
C GLN A 5 12.38 6.76 -17.48
N HIS A 6 12.99 7.85 -17.04
CA HIS A 6 12.87 9.17 -17.64
C HIS A 6 14.17 9.95 -17.40
N ASN A 7 14.63 10.74 -18.37
CA ASN A 7 15.88 11.50 -18.30
C ASN A 7 17.11 10.69 -17.82
N GLY A 8 17.20 9.42 -18.24
CA GLY A 8 18.29 8.52 -17.85
C GLY A 8 18.22 8.01 -16.40
N LYS A 9 17.19 8.35 -15.63
CA LYS A 9 16.96 7.92 -14.25
C LYS A 9 15.87 6.87 -14.16
N ARG A 10 16.04 5.90 -13.27
CA ARG A 10 15.08 4.82 -12.95
C ARG A 10 14.54 5.04 -11.55
N ILE A 11 13.25 5.36 -11.46
CA ILE A 11 12.56 5.66 -10.21
C ILE A 11 11.61 4.53 -9.87
N LEU A 12 11.87 3.83 -8.76
CA LEU A 12 11.03 2.76 -8.24
C LEU A 12 10.00 3.32 -7.26
N PHE A 13 8.73 2.99 -7.47
CA PHE A 13 7.71 3.12 -6.45
C PHE A 13 7.41 1.76 -5.81
N ILE A 14 7.72 1.63 -4.54
CA ILE A 14 7.31 0.50 -3.71
C ILE A 14 5.85 0.69 -3.33
N HIS A 15 4.96 0.19 -4.18
CA HIS A 15 3.52 0.26 -3.99
C HIS A 15 3.07 -0.72 -2.89
N ILE A 16 2.81 -0.16 -1.71
CA ILE A 16 2.14 -0.83 -0.60
C ILE A 16 0.62 -0.67 -0.79
N PRO A 17 -0.16 -1.78 -0.86
CA PRO A 17 -1.60 -1.70 -1.06
C PRO A 17 -2.28 -0.82 0.00
N LYS A 18 -3.21 0.01 -0.48
CA LYS A 18 -4.06 0.92 0.31
C LYS A 18 -3.33 2.12 0.94
N ALA A 19 -2.13 2.44 0.46
CA ALA A 19 -1.35 3.63 0.85
C ALA A 19 -1.21 4.67 -0.28
N GLY A 20 -2.30 4.93 -1.02
CA GLY A 20 -2.31 5.99 -2.07
C GLY A 20 -1.69 5.61 -3.42
N GLY A 21 -1.32 4.35 -3.63
CA GLY A 21 -0.53 3.93 -4.79
C GLY A 21 -1.17 4.21 -6.15
N THR A 22 -2.50 4.11 -6.30
CA THR A 22 -3.17 4.42 -7.57
C THR A 22 -2.96 5.86 -8.02
N SER A 23 -2.98 6.83 -7.10
CA SER A 23 -2.77 8.25 -7.42
C SER A 23 -1.31 8.49 -7.85
N VAL A 24 -0.34 7.87 -7.15
CA VAL A 24 1.09 7.94 -7.51
C VAL A 24 1.35 7.29 -8.88
N GLU A 25 0.82 6.09 -9.11
CA GLU A 25 0.95 5.37 -10.38
C GLU A 25 0.36 6.17 -11.54
N SER A 26 -0.83 6.77 -11.35
CA SER A 26 -1.47 7.60 -12.36
C SER A 26 -0.60 8.80 -12.74
N TRP A 27 -0.01 9.47 -11.75
CA TRP A 27 0.91 10.59 -12.00
C TRP A 27 2.19 10.14 -12.70
N MET A 28 2.84 9.09 -12.20
CA MET A 28 4.07 8.53 -12.81
C MET A 28 3.85 8.09 -14.26
N LYS A 29 2.68 7.51 -14.57
CA LYS A 29 2.28 7.13 -15.93
C LYS A 29 2.19 8.32 -16.88
N GLY A 30 1.88 9.52 -16.36
CA GLY A 30 1.89 10.77 -17.12
C GLY A 30 3.29 11.25 -17.50
N ILE A 31 4.33 10.78 -16.80
CA ILE A 31 5.74 11.14 -17.05
C ILE A 31 6.38 10.16 -18.04
N ALA A 32 6.21 8.85 -17.81
CA ALA A 32 6.77 7.80 -18.66
C ALA A 32 6.00 6.47 -18.49
N PRO A 33 6.15 5.51 -19.43
CA PRO A 33 5.47 4.22 -19.32
C PRO A 33 5.80 3.49 -18.01
N LEU A 34 4.78 3.10 -17.26
CA LEU A 34 4.92 2.24 -16.08
C LEU A 34 5.43 0.86 -16.49
N LYS A 35 6.56 0.44 -15.93
CA LYS A 35 7.10 -0.92 -16.01
C LYS A 35 6.72 -1.69 -14.75
N LEU A 36 6.71 -3.03 -14.83
CA LEU A 36 6.25 -3.93 -13.74
C LEU A 36 4.85 -3.59 -13.23
N PHE A 37 3.93 -3.37 -14.17
CA PHE A 37 2.51 -3.13 -13.94
C PHE A 37 1.68 -4.13 -14.76
N SER A 38 0.64 -4.70 -14.16
CA SER A 38 -0.31 -5.60 -14.82
C SER A 38 -1.71 -5.42 -14.25
N MET A 39 -2.74 -5.48 -15.10
CA MET A 39 -4.15 -5.41 -14.66
C MET A 39 -4.62 -6.68 -13.95
N GLY A 40 -3.92 -7.81 -14.15
CA GLY A 40 -4.22 -9.09 -13.53
C GLY A 40 -2.97 -9.81 -13.05
N ILE A 41 -3.14 -10.88 -12.28
CA ILE A 41 -2.02 -11.69 -11.79
C ILE A 41 -1.46 -12.50 -12.98
N PRO A 42 -0.19 -12.29 -13.38
CA PRO A 42 0.42 -13.10 -14.43
C PRO A 42 0.46 -14.58 -14.03
N HIS A 43 0.33 -15.50 -14.99
CA HIS A 43 0.31 -16.95 -14.72
C HIS A 43 1.50 -17.48 -13.90
N ALA A 44 2.68 -16.89 -14.09
CA ALA A 44 3.90 -17.27 -13.38
C ALA A 44 4.05 -16.60 -11.99
N SER A 45 3.04 -15.86 -11.53
CA SER A 45 3.08 -15.08 -10.29
C SER A 45 1.94 -15.41 -9.34
N ARG A 46 2.14 -15.08 -8.05
CA ARG A 46 1.13 -15.20 -6.99
C ARG A 46 0.44 -13.87 -6.64
N CYS A 47 0.92 -12.76 -7.19
CA CYS A 47 0.32 -11.44 -7.03
C CYS A 47 0.61 -10.58 -8.26
N THR A 48 -0.05 -9.43 -8.36
CA THR A 48 0.25 -8.50 -9.45
C THR A 48 1.66 -7.90 -9.24
N PRO A 49 2.40 -7.58 -10.32
CA PRO A 49 3.78 -7.08 -10.18
C PRO A 49 3.87 -5.76 -9.40
N GLN A 50 2.77 -4.99 -9.30
CA GLN A 50 2.70 -3.79 -8.46
C GLN A 50 2.86 -4.12 -6.97
N HIS A 51 2.59 -5.34 -6.51
CA HIS A 51 2.67 -5.72 -5.09
C HIS A 51 3.80 -6.71 -4.77
N TYR A 52 4.83 -6.80 -5.63
CA TYR A 52 6.10 -7.45 -5.28
C TYR A 52 6.81 -6.75 -4.13
N ARG A 53 7.75 -7.45 -3.48
CA ARG A 53 8.65 -6.90 -2.44
C ARG A 53 9.99 -6.52 -3.05
N MET A 54 10.79 -5.70 -2.36
CA MET A 54 12.07 -5.21 -2.88
C MET A 54 13.00 -6.38 -3.19
N GLN A 55 13.00 -7.40 -2.34
CA GLN A 55 13.76 -8.64 -2.53
C GLN A 55 13.37 -9.37 -3.83
N ASP A 56 12.08 -9.39 -4.17
CA ASP A 56 11.59 -10.04 -5.39
C ASP A 56 12.09 -9.27 -6.63
N ILE A 57 12.10 -7.93 -6.58
CA ILE A 57 12.61 -7.11 -7.68
C ILE A 57 14.13 -7.18 -7.80
N GLN A 58 14.86 -7.15 -6.70
CA GLN A 58 16.32 -7.28 -6.67
C GLN A 58 16.76 -8.64 -7.24
N ALA A 59 16.02 -9.72 -6.95
CA ALA A 59 16.30 -11.02 -7.54
C ALA A 59 16.11 -11.04 -9.07
N LEU A 60 15.19 -10.22 -9.60
CA LEU A 60 14.90 -10.15 -11.04
C LEU A 60 15.81 -9.19 -11.81
N LEU A 61 16.18 -8.05 -11.21
CA LEU A 61 16.83 -6.93 -11.90
C LEU A 61 18.25 -6.63 -11.37
N GLY A 62 18.66 -7.26 -10.27
CA GLY A 62 19.91 -7.00 -9.57
C GLY A 62 19.81 -5.85 -8.57
N GLU A 63 20.76 -5.82 -7.63
CA GLU A 63 20.94 -4.68 -6.73
C GLU A 63 21.45 -3.44 -7.50
N GLY A 64 21.11 -2.24 -7.02
CA GLY A 64 21.55 -0.98 -7.65
C GLY A 64 20.90 -0.69 -9.00
N PHE A 65 19.85 -1.43 -9.37
CA PHE A 65 19.13 -1.19 -10.62
C PHE A 65 18.34 0.14 -10.62
N PHE A 66 17.96 0.68 -9.46
CA PHE A 66 17.21 1.93 -9.38
C PHE A 66 18.09 3.06 -8.87
N ASP A 67 17.93 4.24 -9.48
CA ASP A 67 18.62 5.46 -9.06
C ASP A 67 17.97 6.08 -7.81
N TYR A 68 16.67 5.83 -7.64
CA TYR A 68 15.90 6.27 -6.48
C TYR A 68 14.73 5.30 -6.25
N ALA A 69 14.46 5.00 -4.99
CA ALA A 69 13.35 4.16 -4.57
C ALA A 69 12.63 4.83 -3.41
N PHE A 70 11.30 4.87 -3.49
CA PHE A 70 10.48 5.43 -2.42
C PHE A 70 9.24 4.59 -2.19
N THR A 71 8.62 4.79 -1.03
CA THR A 71 7.35 4.18 -0.66
C THR A 71 6.47 5.16 0.08
N ILE A 72 5.18 4.84 0.13
CA ILE A 72 4.23 5.49 1.01
C ILE A 72 3.67 4.41 1.92
N VAL A 73 3.84 4.59 3.22
CA VAL A 73 3.24 3.76 4.26
C VAL A 73 1.98 4.42 4.80
N ARG A 74 1.14 3.63 5.47
CA ARG A 74 -0.09 4.12 6.09
C ARG A 74 -0.26 3.50 7.46
N ASN A 75 -0.91 4.20 8.39
CA ASN A 75 -1.28 3.67 9.68
C ASN A 75 -1.98 2.30 9.49
N PRO A 76 -1.51 1.22 10.16
CA PRO A 76 -2.08 -0.11 9.96
C PRO A 76 -3.59 -0.20 10.17
N TYR A 77 -4.16 0.58 11.10
CA TYR A 77 -5.61 0.65 11.33
C TYR A 77 -6.36 1.25 10.14
N ASP A 78 -5.89 2.37 9.61
CA ASP A 78 -6.52 3.02 8.46
C ASP A 78 -6.35 2.22 7.18
N ARG A 79 -5.21 1.52 7.06
CA ARG A 79 -4.89 0.65 5.93
C ARG A 79 -5.85 -0.55 5.87
N ILE A 80 -6.03 -1.28 6.97
CA ILE A 80 -6.95 -2.44 7.01
C ILE A 80 -8.41 -2.00 6.87
N ALA A 81 -8.80 -0.86 7.44
CA ALA A 81 -10.12 -0.27 7.23
C ALA A 81 -10.35 0.04 5.75
N SER A 82 -9.37 0.64 5.06
CA SER A 82 -9.47 0.93 3.63
C SER A 82 -9.56 -0.33 2.77
N GLU A 83 -8.87 -1.41 3.15
CA GLU A 83 -8.98 -2.71 2.49
C GLU A 83 -10.39 -3.29 2.66
N TYR A 84 -10.92 -3.32 3.88
CA TYR A 84 -12.28 -3.80 4.14
C TYR A 84 -13.33 -3.05 3.32
N ARG A 85 -13.24 -1.72 3.25
CA ARG A 85 -14.15 -0.91 2.42
C ARG A 85 -14.07 -1.26 0.94
N MET A 86 -12.87 -1.49 0.42
CA MET A 86 -12.67 -1.92 -0.97
C MET A 86 -13.28 -3.31 -1.21
N GLN A 87 -13.05 -4.27 -0.31
CA GLN A 87 -13.66 -5.60 -0.40
C GLN A 87 -15.19 -5.53 -0.33
N ALA A 88 -15.75 -4.60 0.46
CA ALA A 88 -17.19 -4.39 0.53
C ALA A 88 -17.75 -3.83 -0.79
N GLN A 89 -17.03 -2.91 -1.44
CA GLN A 89 -17.39 -2.40 -2.77
C GLN A 89 -17.32 -3.51 -3.84
N LEU A 90 -16.26 -4.34 -3.82
CA LEU A 90 -16.14 -5.47 -4.75
C LEU A 90 -17.25 -6.51 -4.54
N ALA A 91 -17.63 -6.79 -3.29
CA ALA A 91 -18.72 -7.70 -2.97
C ALA A 91 -20.09 -7.17 -3.43
N LYS A 92 -20.34 -5.85 -3.33
CA LYS A 92 -21.57 -5.22 -3.87
C LYS A 92 -21.70 -5.38 -5.39
N ASN A 93 -20.57 -5.37 -6.10
CA ASN A 93 -20.54 -5.52 -7.56
C ASN A 93 -20.51 -6.99 -8.01
N GLY A 94 -20.41 -7.94 -7.08
CA GLY A 94 -20.33 -9.37 -7.35
C GLY A 94 -21.69 -10.09 -7.28
N PHE A 95 -21.77 -11.26 -7.91
CA PHE A 95 -22.99 -12.08 -7.95
C PHE A 95 -23.24 -12.95 -6.70
N TRP A 96 -22.27 -13.07 -5.77
CA TRP A 96 -22.34 -14.00 -4.64
C TRP A 96 -21.85 -13.40 -3.30
N LYS A 97 -22.64 -13.66 -2.23
CA LYS A 97 -22.45 -13.42 -0.79
C LYS A 97 -21.98 -12.02 -0.36
N GLY A 98 -22.77 -11.39 0.53
CA GLY A 98 -22.37 -10.18 1.24
C GLY A 98 -21.09 -10.38 2.05
N LEU A 99 -20.31 -9.32 2.20
CA LEU A 99 -19.11 -9.30 3.02
C LEU A 99 -19.49 -9.50 4.51
N PRO A 100 -18.78 -10.34 5.29
CA PRO A 100 -18.98 -10.39 6.74
C PRO A 100 -18.80 -9.02 7.39
N ALA A 101 -19.34 -8.85 8.59
CA ALA A 101 -19.04 -7.68 9.42
C ALA A 101 -17.52 -7.55 9.67
N PHE A 102 -17.07 -6.36 10.06
CA PHE A 102 -15.64 -6.04 10.13
C PHE A 102 -14.85 -6.98 11.05
N SER A 103 -15.28 -7.20 12.28
CA SER A 103 -14.58 -8.05 13.26
C SER A 103 -14.37 -9.50 12.77
N PRO A 104 -15.41 -10.26 12.35
CA PRO A 104 -15.19 -11.61 11.80
C PRO A 104 -14.42 -11.57 10.48
N TRP A 105 -14.52 -10.50 9.69
CA TRP A 105 -13.72 -10.36 8.47
C TRP A 105 -12.23 -10.22 8.77
N ILE A 106 -11.83 -9.33 9.69
CA ILE A 106 -10.40 -9.15 10.01
C ILE A 106 -9.81 -10.39 10.69
N GLU A 107 -10.60 -11.09 11.52
CA GLU A 107 -10.16 -12.32 12.19
C GLU A 107 -9.73 -13.36 11.18
N GLU A 108 -10.65 -13.74 10.30
CA GLU A 108 -10.40 -14.74 9.26
C GLU A 108 -9.26 -14.30 8.33
N ASN A 109 -9.27 -13.04 7.88
CA ASN A 109 -8.33 -12.60 6.84
C ASN A 109 -6.90 -12.41 7.37
N LEU A 110 -6.71 -11.92 8.61
CA LEU A 110 -5.37 -11.81 9.18
C LEU A 110 -4.80 -13.19 9.55
N ASP A 111 -5.63 -14.09 10.08
CA ASP A 111 -5.18 -15.46 10.37
C ASP A 111 -4.86 -16.23 9.10
N ARG A 112 -5.64 -16.04 8.03
CA ARG A 112 -5.32 -16.60 6.72
C ARG A 112 -4.03 -16.02 6.14
N GLN A 113 -3.77 -14.73 6.27
CA GLN A 113 -2.53 -14.12 5.78
C GLN A 113 -1.28 -14.71 6.46
N LYS A 114 -1.36 -15.06 7.76
CA LYS A 114 -0.25 -15.73 8.46
C LYS A 114 0.16 -17.04 7.79
N ARG A 115 -0.82 -17.81 7.30
CA ARG A 115 -0.65 -19.10 6.61
C ARG A 115 -0.34 -18.95 5.12
N GLU A 116 -0.99 -17.98 4.47
CA GLU A 116 -0.92 -17.71 3.04
C GLU A 116 -0.31 -16.31 2.80
N LYS A 117 1.00 -16.25 2.61
CA LYS A 117 1.73 -14.97 2.52
C LYS A 117 1.26 -14.03 1.40
N PHE A 118 0.65 -14.57 0.35
CA PHE A 118 0.08 -13.84 -0.79
C PHE A 118 -1.43 -13.63 -0.71
N HIS A 119 -2.04 -13.90 0.45
CA HIS A 119 -3.47 -13.68 0.66
C HIS A 119 -3.88 -12.26 0.25
N LEU A 120 -4.98 -12.16 -0.49
CA LEU A 120 -5.45 -10.95 -1.17
C LEU A 120 -4.35 -10.24 -1.99
N GLY A 121 -3.48 -10.98 -2.67
CA GLY A 121 -2.44 -10.41 -3.54
C GLY A 121 -1.45 -9.52 -2.78
N ASN A 122 -1.06 -9.92 -1.56
CA ASN A 122 -0.22 -9.16 -0.61
C ASN A 122 -0.88 -7.94 0.06
N HIS A 123 -2.18 -7.69 -0.12
CA HIS A 123 -2.83 -6.53 0.51
C HIS A 123 -2.75 -6.51 2.03
N LEU A 124 -2.74 -7.70 2.65
CA LEU A 124 -2.67 -7.83 4.12
C LEU A 124 -1.27 -8.09 4.65
N ARG A 125 -0.25 -8.16 3.77
CA ARG A 125 1.13 -8.33 4.18
C ARG A 125 1.58 -7.10 5.00
N PRO A 126 2.40 -7.27 6.06
CA PRO A 126 3.00 -6.14 6.76
C PRO A 126 3.83 -5.26 5.82
N GLN A 127 3.75 -3.96 6.02
CA GLN A 127 4.36 -2.94 5.15
C GLN A 127 5.88 -3.01 5.17
N TRP A 128 6.47 -3.26 6.34
CA TRP A 128 7.92 -3.43 6.50
C TRP A 128 8.49 -4.56 5.64
N GLU A 129 7.70 -5.59 5.31
CA GLU A 129 8.16 -6.70 4.46
C GLU A 129 8.36 -6.32 2.99
N PHE A 130 7.81 -5.18 2.54
CA PHE A 130 8.00 -4.71 1.17
C PHE A 130 9.36 -4.03 0.99
N LEU A 131 9.97 -3.54 2.07
CA LEU A 131 11.13 -2.66 2.00
C LEU A 131 12.44 -3.42 1.75
N GLY A 132 13.44 -2.69 1.27
CA GLY A 132 14.84 -3.08 1.29
C GLY A 132 15.70 -1.91 1.74
N LYS A 133 17.00 -1.95 1.43
CA LYS A 133 17.90 -0.82 1.71
C LYS A 133 17.56 0.41 0.86
N ASP A 134 17.93 1.59 1.37
CA ASP A 134 17.94 2.85 0.64
C ASP A 134 16.59 3.23 0.01
N VAL A 135 15.51 3.06 0.78
CA VAL A 135 14.15 3.45 0.39
C VAL A 135 13.74 4.68 1.19
N GLU A 136 13.35 5.75 0.50
CA GLU A 136 12.74 6.92 1.14
C GLU A 136 11.28 6.61 1.51
N ILE A 137 10.89 6.91 2.76
CA ILE A 137 9.59 6.53 3.32
C ILE A 137 8.78 7.79 3.60
N PHE A 138 7.60 7.86 3.00
CA PHE A 138 6.59 8.89 3.26
C PHE A 138 5.37 8.28 3.96
N LYS A 139 4.62 9.08 4.71
CA LYS A 139 3.35 8.66 5.32
C LYS A 139 2.18 9.18 4.52
N PHE A 140 1.20 8.32 4.29
CA PHE A 140 -0.02 8.68 3.57
C PHE A 140 -0.79 9.80 4.28
N GLU A 141 -0.72 9.83 5.61
CA GLU A 141 -1.34 10.83 6.48
C GLU A 141 -0.79 12.25 6.28
N ASP A 142 0.45 12.36 5.79
CA ASP A 142 1.11 13.64 5.49
C ASP A 142 0.77 14.14 4.07
N GLY A 143 -0.01 13.36 3.31
CA GLY A 143 -0.42 13.66 1.94
C GLY A 143 0.62 13.26 0.89
N LEU A 144 0.27 13.50 -0.37
CA LEU A 144 1.08 13.06 -1.52
C LEU A 144 2.04 14.13 -2.06
N ALA A 145 2.01 15.37 -1.57
CA ALA A 145 2.84 16.44 -2.14
C ALA A 145 4.36 16.14 -2.02
N ALA A 146 4.81 15.75 -0.82
CA ALA A 146 6.22 15.46 -0.55
C ALA A 146 6.80 14.31 -1.41
N PRO A 147 6.17 13.11 -1.50
CA PRO A 147 6.70 12.04 -2.34
C PRO A 147 6.76 12.42 -3.83
N LEU A 148 5.77 13.17 -4.33
CA LEU A 148 5.75 13.59 -5.73
C LEU A 148 6.82 14.65 -6.02
N ALA A 149 7.08 15.56 -5.07
CA ALA A 149 8.18 16.52 -5.16
C ALA A 149 9.55 15.81 -5.20
N ALA A 150 9.78 14.83 -4.31
CA ALA A 150 11.03 14.07 -4.31
C ALA A 150 11.28 13.33 -5.64
N VAL A 151 10.24 12.72 -6.22
CA VAL A 151 10.35 12.10 -7.55
C VAL A 151 10.64 13.13 -8.64
N ALA A 152 9.99 14.30 -8.60
CA ALA A 152 10.20 15.36 -9.57
C ALA A 152 11.64 15.90 -9.53
N ASP A 153 12.19 16.11 -8.33
CA ASP A 153 13.57 16.54 -8.11
C ASP A 153 14.57 15.53 -8.69
N HIS A 154 14.37 14.23 -8.41
CA HIS A 154 15.23 13.17 -8.96
C HIS A 154 15.18 13.05 -10.49
N LEU A 155 14.07 13.46 -11.11
CA LEU A 155 13.88 13.46 -12.57
C LEU A 155 14.25 14.78 -13.24
N ASN A 156 14.56 15.81 -12.46
CA ASN A 156 14.77 17.19 -12.91
C ASN A 156 13.58 17.72 -13.74
N ILE A 157 12.37 17.55 -13.20
CA ILE A 157 11.11 18.06 -13.76
C ILE A 157 10.37 18.91 -12.72
N ALA A 158 9.36 19.66 -13.16
CA ALA A 158 8.49 20.37 -12.22
C ALA A 158 7.57 19.36 -11.48
N PRO A 159 7.34 19.54 -10.16
CA PRO A 159 6.32 18.78 -9.45
C PRO A 159 4.92 19.13 -9.97
N PRO A 160 3.91 18.26 -9.75
CA PRO A 160 2.56 18.57 -10.16
C PRO A 160 2.04 19.82 -9.41
N MET A 161 1.37 20.73 -10.13
CA MET A 161 0.83 21.98 -9.55
C MET A 161 -0.20 21.69 -8.44
N GLU A 162 -0.96 20.62 -8.59
CA GLU A 162 -1.88 20.10 -7.58
C GLU A 162 -1.62 18.61 -7.38
N PRO A 163 -1.64 18.10 -6.13
CA PRO A 163 -1.51 16.67 -5.91
C PRO A 163 -2.68 15.93 -6.59
N PRO A 164 -2.44 14.76 -7.20
CA PRO A 164 -3.48 13.98 -7.84
C PRO A 164 -4.59 13.66 -6.84
N HIS A 165 -5.84 13.72 -7.30
CA HIS A 165 -6.99 13.39 -6.48
C HIS A 165 -6.80 12.03 -5.79
N GLU A 166 -6.93 12.03 -4.47
CA GLU A 166 -6.94 10.80 -3.68
C GLU A 166 -8.25 10.06 -3.92
N LEU A 167 -8.15 8.80 -4.35
CA LEU A 167 -9.31 7.93 -4.43
C LEU A 167 -9.79 7.60 -3.02
N ARG A 168 -10.87 8.25 -2.60
CA ARG A 168 -11.56 7.95 -1.34
C ARG A 168 -12.48 6.77 -1.56
N SER A 169 -12.34 5.74 -0.73
CA SER A 169 -13.31 4.64 -0.65
C SER A 169 -14.64 5.19 -0.14
N ASP A 170 -15.77 4.58 -0.53
CA ASP A 170 -17.08 4.98 0.01
C ASP A 170 -17.06 4.95 1.54
N PRO A 171 -17.72 5.92 2.21
CA PRO A 171 -17.80 5.94 3.65
C PRO A 171 -18.72 4.79 4.11
N LEU A 172 -18.14 3.61 4.26
CA LEU A 172 -18.72 2.51 5.02
C LEU A 172 -18.26 2.69 6.48
N PRO A 173 -19.18 2.95 7.43
CA PRO A 173 -18.86 2.98 8.84
C PRO A 173 -18.32 1.63 9.29
N ILE A 174 -17.29 1.66 10.12
CA ILE A 174 -16.67 0.47 10.70
C ILE A 174 -16.72 0.62 12.21
N THR A 175 -17.37 -0.34 12.87
CA THR A 175 -17.30 -0.49 14.33
C THR A 175 -16.06 -1.31 14.66
N TRP A 176 -15.24 -0.78 15.56
CA TRP A 176 -14.02 -1.43 16.03
C TRP A 176 -14.23 -1.95 17.44
N GLU A 177 -14.04 -3.26 17.64
CA GLU A 177 -13.94 -3.82 18.98
C GLU A 177 -12.51 -3.67 19.54
N PRO A 178 -12.31 -3.64 20.87
CA PRO A 178 -10.97 -3.63 21.44
C PRO A 178 -10.11 -4.82 20.99
N THR A 179 -10.72 -6.00 20.83
CA THR A 179 -10.06 -7.21 20.31
C THR A 179 -9.60 -7.06 18.87
N ASP A 180 -10.33 -6.31 18.05
CA ASP A 180 -9.93 -6.00 16.67
C ASP A 180 -8.66 -5.15 16.64
N ARG A 181 -8.59 -4.16 17.53
CA ARG A 181 -7.44 -3.26 17.63
C ARG A 181 -6.18 -3.97 18.10
N ILE A 182 -6.32 -4.88 19.07
CA ILE A 182 -5.24 -5.75 19.54
C ILE A 182 -4.77 -6.66 18.39
N ARG A 183 -5.71 -7.32 17.69
CA ARG A 183 -5.39 -8.23 16.58
C ARG A 183 -4.62 -7.53 15.45
N VAL A 184 -5.04 -6.33 15.05
CA VAL A 184 -4.35 -5.53 14.02
C VAL A 184 -2.97 -5.10 14.52
N HIS A 185 -2.86 -4.66 15.77
CA HIS A 185 -1.57 -4.30 16.36
C HIS A 185 -0.60 -5.48 16.36
N ASP A 186 -1.00 -6.64 16.88
CA ASP A 186 -0.14 -7.81 16.98
C ASP A 186 0.32 -8.31 15.61
N HIS A 187 -0.59 -8.28 14.63
CA HIS A 187 -0.27 -8.68 13.26
C HIS A 187 0.71 -7.72 12.57
N TYR A 188 0.62 -6.43 12.87
CA TYR A 188 1.42 -5.37 12.25
C TYR A 188 2.43 -4.71 13.20
N ILE A 189 2.82 -5.37 14.30
CA ILE A 189 3.61 -4.74 15.38
C ILE A 189 4.89 -4.07 14.85
N ARG A 190 5.58 -4.72 13.92
CA ARG A 190 6.77 -4.16 13.27
C ARG A 190 6.47 -2.95 12.38
N ASP A 191 5.29 -2.85 11.77
CA ASP A 191 4.91 -1.63 11.05
C ASP A 191 4.76 -0.46 12.04
N PHE A 192 4.14 -0.70 13.21
CA PHE A 192 4.01 0.33 14.24
C PHE A 192 5.39 0.81 14.72
N GLU A 193 6.28 -0.13 15.04
CA GLU A 193 7.64 0.16 15.49
C GLU A 193 8.47 0.85 14.40
N THR A 194 8.50 0.31 13.18
CA THR A 194 9.36 0.77 12.08
C THR A 194 8.96 2.16 11.59
N PHE A 195 7.65 2.45 11.54
CA PHE A 195 7.13 3.70 10.97
C PHE A 195 6.70 4.71 12.05
N GLY A 196 6.89 4.39 13.33
CA GLY A 196 6.53 5.27 14.45
C GLY A 196 5.04 5.55 14.53
N TYR A 197 4.20 4.54 14.33
CA TYR A 197 2.75 4.64 14.62
C TYR A 197 2.46 4.24 16.07
N SER A 198 1.42 4.84 16.64
CA SER A 198 1.00 4.54 18.02
C SER A 198 -0.09 3.47 18.07
N PHE A 199 -0.01 2.59 19.06
CA PHE A 199 -1.08 1.66 19.40
C PHE A 199 -2.31 2.43 19.90
N GLN A 200 -3.51 2.02 19.48
CA GLN A 200 -4.76 2.66 19.86
C GLN A 200 -5.74 1.60 20.38
N LEU A 201 -5.96 1.56 21.70
CA LEU A 201 -6.89 0.62 22.37
C LEU A 201 -8.35 1.05 22.32
N SER A 202 -8.62 2.36 22.29
CA SER A 202 -9.97 2.92 22.24
C SER A 202 -9.92 4.39 21.84
N THR A 203 -10.80 4.83 20.93
CA THR A 203 -11.17 6.24 20.85
C THR A 203 -12.03 6.52 22.08
N ILE A 204 -11.42 7.00 23.17
CA ILE A 204 -12.19 7.85 24.08
C ILE A 204 -12.42 9.12 23.27
N PHE A 205 -13.67 9.45 22.98
CA PHE A 205 -14.03 10.74 22.41
C PHE A 205 -13.33 11.83 23.24
N ALA A 206 -12.37 12.52 22.64
CA ALA A 206 -11.85 13.75 23.20
C ALA A 206 -12.88 14.84 22.87
N HIS A 207 -13.63 15.22 23.92
CA HIS A 207 -14.47 16.39 24.16
C HIS A 207 -15.05 17.18 22.97
#